data_AF-A0A3M8XAW1-F1
#
_entry.id   AF-A0A3M8XAW1-F1
#
_cell.length_a   1.000
_cell.length_b   1.000
_cell.length_c   1.000
_cell.angle_alpha   90.00
_cell.angle_beta   90.00
_cell.angle_gamma   90.00
#
_symmetry.space_group_name_H-M   'P 1'
#
loop_
_entity.id
_entity.type
_entity.pdbx_description
1 polymer ?
#
loop_
_entity_poly.entity_id
_entity_poly.type
_entity_poly.pdbx_seq_one_letter_code
_entity_poly.pdbx_strand_id
1 'polypeptide(L)'
;MWAAKTAQHQAAAQDAQARRQLRAEHVRERRGPRSKAYADFVAQARVIERALGRYQDSHILEMGQFNQEVDKLDYLGVQVLLEGPPSVIRPSQDLISCAHRCMRPLRVSIAALHEFGDESSEYAAAKSAVGDVGFELIAEVKDFAEAARRVLDDDGAGQADASVGAQVATTATVARDAVADSG
;
A
#
# COMPACT_ATOMS: atom_id res chain seq x y z
N MET A 1 -22.83 -1.32 -49.31
CA MET A 1 -21.75 -2.14 -48.71
C MET A 1 -20.84 -1.33 -47.78
N TRP A 2 -20.53 -0.07 -48.09
CA TRP A 2 -19.69 0.80 -47.24
C TRP A 2 -20.31 1.17 -45.88
N ALA A 3 -21.60 1.54 -45.87
CA ALA A 3 -22.35 1.92 -44.65
C ALA A 3 -22.39 0.82 -43.57
N ALA A 4 -22.46 -0.45 -43.97
CA ALA A 4 -22.46 -1.58 -43.03
C ALA A 4 -21.10 -1.76 -42.35
N LYS A 5 -20.00 -1.48 -43.07
CA LYS A 5 -18.63 -1.59 -42.55
C LYS A 5 -18.32 -0.44 -41.58
N THR A 6 -18.77 0.78 -41.87
CA THR A 6 -18.66 1.91 -40.94
C THR A 6 -19.49 1.73 -39.68
N ALA A 7 -20.73 1.21 -39.78
CA ALA A 7 -21.55 0.89 -38.61
C ALA A 7 -20.89 -0.17 -37.71
N GLN A 8 -20.26 -1.19 -38.31
CA GLN A 8 -19.51 -2.21 -37.56
C GLN A 8 -18.28 -1.64 -36.83
N HIS A 9 -17.54 -0.72 -37.47
CA HIS A 9 -16.42 -0.04 -36.83
C HIS A 9 -16.87 0.91 -35.71
N GLN A 10 -17.99 1.62 -35.87
CA GLN A 10 -18.57 2.45 -34.81
C GLN A 10 -19.03 1.62 -33.62
N ALA A 11 -19.71 0.50 -33.84
CA ALA A 11 -20.14 -0.40 -32.76
C ALA A 11 -18.93 -0.96 -31.99
N ALA A 12 -17.87 -1.37 -32.68
CA ALA A 12 -16.64 -1.84 -32.04
C ALA A 12 -15.94 -0.74 -31.24
N ALA A 13 -15.93 0.50 -31.74
CA ALA A 13 -15.37 1.64 -31.01
C ALA A 13 -16.17 1.98 -29.75
N GLN A 14 -17.51 1.94 -29.82
CA GLN A 14 -18.40 2.15 -28.68
C GLN A 14 -18.22 1.07 -27.59
N ASP A 15 -18.14 -0.21 -27.98
CA ASP A 15 -17.90 -1.30 -27.03
C ASP A 15 -16.50 -1.18 -26.37
N ALA A 16 -15.47 -0.82 -27.15
CA ALA A 16 -14.15 -0.56 -26.60
C ALA A 16 -14.14 0.62 -25.61
N GLN A 17 -14.91 1.68 -25.89
CA GLN A 17 -15.05 2.84 -25.00
C GLN A 17 -15.82 2.48 -23.73
N ALA A 18 -16.93 1.74 -23.82
CA ALA A 18 -17.69 1.28 -22.66
C ALA A 18 -16.85 0.40 -21.74
N ARG A 19 -16.05 -0.52 -22.31
CA ARG A 19 -15.12 -1.35 -21.52
C ARG A 19 -14.05 -0.53 -20.81
N ARG A 20 -13.56 0.55 -21.42
CA ARG A 20 -12.60 1.47 -20.78
C ARG A 20 -13.24 2.24 -19.64
N GLN A 21 -14.48 2.72 -19.82
CA GLN A 21 -15.24 3.42 -18.78
C GLN A 21 -15.50 2.52 -17.57
N LEU A 22 -16.01 1.31 -17.79
CA LEU A 22 -16.24 0.34 -16.71
C LEU A 22 -14.97 0.00 -15.94
N ARG A 23 -13.83 -0.13 -16.63
CA ARG A 23 -12.53 -0.34 -15.97
C ARG A 23 -12.11 0.86 -15.13
N ALA A 24 -12.29 2.08 -15.63
CA ALA A 24 -11.94 3.30 -14.90
C ALA A 24 -12.83 3.49 -13.65
N GLU A 25 -14.12 3.15 -13.74
CA GLU A 25 -15.05 3.16 -12.61
C GLU A 25 -14.64 2.12 -11.55
N HIS A 26 -14.34 0.89 -11.97
CA HIS A 26 -13.84 -0.16 -11.06
C HIS A 26 -12.56 0.24 -10.33
N VAL A 27 -11.62 0.91 -11.02
CA VAL A 27 -10.39 1.43 -10.41
C VAL A 27 -10.71 2.52 -9.38
N ARG A 28 -11.64 3.44 -9.69
CA ARG A 28 -12.07 4.49 -8.76
C ARG A 28 -12.69 3.92 -7.50
N GLU A 29 -13.59 2.96 -7.63
CA GLU A 29 -14.28 2.34 -6.49
C GLU A 29 -13.31 1.66 -5.52
N ARG A 30 -12.24 1.04 -6.04
CA ARG A 30 -11.24 0.34 -5.22
C ARG A 30 -10.16 1.26 -4.65
N ARG A 31 -9.92 2.44 -5.24
CA ARG A 31 -8.84 3.35 -4.79
C ARG A 31 -9.05 3.84 -3.35
N GLY A 32 -10.29 4.13 -2.96
CA GLY A 32 -10.63 4.58 -1.60
C GLY A 32 -10.31 3.54 -0.52
N PRO A 33 -10.90 2.32 -0.59
CA PRO A 33 -10.60 1.22 0.33
C PRO A 33 -9.11 0.88 0.41
N ARG A 34 -8.41 0.79 -0.74
CA ARG A 34 -6.97 0.54 -0.79
C ARG A 34 -6.16 1.60 -0.10
N SER A 35 -6.42 2.87 -0.42
CA SER A 35 -5.69 3.99 0.18
C SER A 35 -5.81 3.98 1.70
N LYS A 36 -6.99 3.65 2.22
CA LYS A 36 -7.20 3.53 3.66
C LYS A 36 -6.44 2.34 4.25
N ALA A 37 -6.59 1.14 3.67
CA ALA A 37 -5.92 -0.06 4.15
C ALA A 37 -4.39 0.12 4.20
N TYR A 38 -3.80 0.71 3.16
CA TYR A 38 -2.35 0.97 3.12
C TYR A 38 -1.91 2.00 4.14
N ALA A 39 -2.69 3.09 4.30
CA ALA A 39 -2.38 4.12 5.28
C ALA A 39 -2.45 3.59 6.72
N ASP A 40 -3.49 2.83 7.05
CA ASP A 40 -3.68 2.22 8.37
C ASP A 40 -2.55 1.22 8.65
N PHE A 41 -2.18 0.38 7.68
CA PHE A 41 -1.09 -0.58 7.81
C PHE A 41 0.28 0.09 8.03
N VAL A 42 0.61 1.13 7.26
CA VAL A 42 1.84 1.92 7.48
C VAL A 42 1.82 2.62 8.83
N ALA A 43 0.69 3.22 9.21
CA ALA A 43 0.55 3.90 10.49
C ALA A 43 0.81 2.94 11.65
N GLN A 44 0.26 1.73 11.58
CA GLN A 44 0.49 0.69 12.59
C GLN A 44 1.96 0.24 12.62
N ALA A 45 2.60 0.03 11.48
CA ALA A 45 4.01 -0.33 11.45
C ALA A 45 4.90 0.78 12.06
N ARG A 46 4.57 2.06 11.85
CA ARG A 46 5.22 3.19 12.51
C ARG A 46 5.00 3.21 14.02
N VAL A 47 3.89 2.67 14.53
CA VAL A 47 3.68 2.53 15.98
C VAL A 47 4.69 1.54 16.57
N ILE A 48 4.93 0.42 15.88
CA ILE A 48 5.91 -0.59 16.28
C ILE A 48 7.33 -0.01 16.25
N GLU A 49 7.71 0.69 15.18
CA GLU A 49 9.01 1.39 15.10
C GLU A 49 9.22 2.34 16.29
N ARG A 50 8.22 3.16 16.61
CA ARG A 50 8.30 4.09 17.75
C ARG A 50 8.38 3.36 19.08
N ALA A 51 7.72 2.22 19.22
CA ALA A 51 7.82 1.41 20.43
C ALA A 51 9.25 0.88 20.62
N LEU A 52 9.88 0.38 19.55
CA LEU A 52 11.28 -0.05 19.58
C LEU A 52 12.23 1.12 19.89
N GLY A 53 12.00 2.29 19.28
CA GLY A 53 12.77 3.50 19.60
C GLY A 53 12.66 3.92 21.06
N ARG A 54 11.44 3.95 21.62
CA ARG A 54 11.24 4.27 23.04
C ARG A 54 11.92 3.25 23.97
N TYR A 55 11.89 1.98 23.60
CA TYR A 55 12.62 0.94 24.34
C TYR A 55 14.13 1.20 24.34
N GLN A 56 14.69 1.56 23.18
CA GLN A 56 16.12 1.92 23.06
C GLN A 56 16.49 3.12 23.94
N ASP A 57 15.64 4.14 24.00
CA ASP A 57 15.96 5.38 24.71
C ASP A 57 15.73 5.30 26.22
N SER A 58 14.66 4.62 26.64
CA SER A 58 14.13 4.75 28.00
C SER A 58 13.76 3.43 28.67
N HIS A 59 13.93 2.29 27.98
CA HIS A 59 13.53 0.96 28.46
C HIS A 59 12.02 0.82 28.72
N ILE A 60 11.22 1.81 28.30
CA ILE A 60 9.77 1.83 28.50
C ILE A 60 9.10 1.05 27.36
N LEU A 61 8.96 -0.25 27.55
CA LEU A 61 8.11 -1.10 26.71
C LEU A 61 7.80 -2.43 27.41
N GLU A 62 6.51 -2.76 27.55
CA GLU A 62 6.09 -4.08 27.97
C GLU A 62 5.93 -5.02 26.78
N MET A 63 6.43 -6.25 26.90
CA MET A 63 6.34 -7.24 25.83
C MET A 63 4.90 -7.54 25.42
N GLY A 64 3.96 -7.54 26.38
CA GLY A 64 2.54 -7.75 26.10
C GLY A 64 1.94 -6.65 25.21
N GLN A 65 2.33 -5.39 25.43
CA GLN A 65 1.90 -4.27 24.59
C GLN A 65 2.52 -4.38 23.19
N PHE A 66 3.79 -4.73 23.09
CA PHE A 66 4.45 -4.92 21.79
C PHE A 66 3.76 -6.00 20.95
N ASN A 67 3.43 -7.15 21.56
CA ASN A 67 2.72 -8.22 20.87
C ASN A 67 1.37 -7.75 20.31
N GLN A 68 0.60 -6.97 21.09
CA GLN A 68 -0.68 -6.43 20.61
C GLN A 68 -0.51 -5.50 19.41
N GLU A 69 0.57 -4.72 19.35
CA GLU A 69 0.84 -3.87 18.20
C GLU A 69 1.24 -4.67 16.96
N VAL A 70 1.94 -5.80 17.13
CA VAL A 70 2.23 -6.75 16.03
C VAL A 70 0.95 -7.47 15.57
N ASP A 71 0.10 -7.93 16.47
CA ASP A 71 -1.17 -8.59 16.13
C ASP A 71 -2.11 -7.65 15.34
N LYS A 72 -2.15 -6.36 15.71
CA LYS A 72 -2.88 -5.34 14.94
C LYS A 72 -2.31 -5.17 13.53
N LEU A 73 -0.98 -5.23 13.39
CA LEU A 73 -0.33 -5.17 12.09
C LEU A 73 -0.73 -6.38 11.23
N ASP A 74 -0.77 -7.59 11.79
CA ASP A 74 -1.22 -8.80 11.09
C ASP A 74 -2.64 -8.65 10.57
N TYR A 75 -3.56 -8.17 11.41
CA TYR A 75 -4.95 -7.93 11.03
C TYR A 75 -5.07 -6.93 9.87
N LEU A 76 -4.33 -5.82 9.91
CA LEU A 76 -4.30 -4.84 8.83
C LEU A 76 -3.62 -5.41 7.57
N GLY A 77 -2.61 -6.25 7.75
CA GLY A 77 -1.96 -7.00 6.68
C GLY A 77 -2.95 -7.83 5.87
N VAL A 78 -3.89 -8.51 6.52
CA VAL A 78 -4.97 -9.24 5.84
C VAL A 78 -5.83 -8.31 4.99
N GLN A 79 -6.13 -7.09 5.46
CA GLN A 79 -6.88 -6.11 4.66
C GLN A 79 -6.09 -5.67 3.41
N VAL A 80 -4.78 -5.46 3.55
CA VAL A 80 -3.91 -5.16 2.40
C VAL A 80 -3.93 -6.30 1.37
N LEU A 81 -3.92 -7.55 1.81
CA LEU A 81 -3.99 -8.72 0.91
C LEU A 81 -5.34 -8.84 0.20
N LEU A 82 -6.44 -8.44 0.84
CA LEU A 82 -7.78 -8.50 0.26
C LEU A 82 -8.04 -7.36 -0.75
N GLU A 83 -7.60 -6.14 -0.41
CA GLU A 83 -7.88 -4.95 -1.20
C GLU A 83 -6.82 -4.66 -2.28
N GLY A 84 -5.58 -5.06 -2.00
CA GLY A 84 -4.41 -4.69 -2.80
C GLY A 84 -4.13 -5.60 -4.00
N PRO A 85 -3.45 -5.09 -5.04
CA PRO A 85 -2.98 -5.91 -6.15
C PRO A 85 -1.78 -6.78 -5.73
N PRO A 86 -1.39 -7.79 -6.54
CA PRO A 86 -0.27 -8.68 -6.24
C PRO A 86 1.07 -7.97 -5.92
N SER A 87 1.29 -6.76 -6.43
CA SER A 87 2.52 -6.00 -6.21
C SER A 87 2.75 -5.55 -4.77
N VAL A 88 1.69 -5.42 -3.94
CA VAL A 88 1.83 -5.05 -2.51
C VAL A 88 1.83 -6.25 -1.57
N ILE A 89 1.49 -7.45 -2.08
CA ILE A 89 1.42 -8.67 -1.28
C ILE A 89 2.78 -8.99 -0.66
N ARG A 90 3.83 -9.09 -1.49
CA ARG A 90 5.16 -9.47 -1.01
C ARG A 90 5.73 -8.43 -0.02
N PRO A 91 5.73 -7.12 -0.32
CA PRO A 91 6.14 -6.10 0.64
C PRO A 91 5.35 -6.13 1.96
N SER A 92 4.03 -6.40 1.92
CA SER A 92 3.24 -6.50 3.16
C SER A 92 3.66 -7.69 4.03
N GLN A 93 3.94 -8.85 3.42
CA GLN A 93 4.39 -10.05 4.11
C GLN A 93 5.80 -9.90 4.69
N ASP A 94 6.70 -9.23 3.95
CA ASP A 94 8.06 -8.97 4.41
C ASP A 94 8.06 -8.01 5.61
N LEU A 95 7.24 -6.95 5.57
CA LEU A 95 7.04 -6.05 6.70
C LEU A 95 6.46 -6.77 7.94
N ILE A 96 5.42 -7.59 7.78
CA ILE A 96 4.86 -8.40 8.87
C ILE A 96 5.93 -9.32 9.45
N SER A 97 6.62 -10.05 8.58
CA SER A 97 7.68 -10.98 9.00
C SER A 97 8.77 -10.25 9.77
N CYS A 98 9.16 -9.06 9.34
CA CYS A 98 10.14 -8.22 10.03
C CYS A 98 9.65 -7.78 11.43
N ALA A 99 8.39 -7.35 11.55
CA ALA A 99 7.80 -6.99 12.84
C ALA A 99 7.81 -8.18 13.82
N HIS A 100 7.49 -9.39 13.37
CA HIS A 100 7.58 -10.61 14.17
C HIS A 100 9.03 -10.94 14.58
N ARG A 101 10.01 -10.74 13.67
CA ARG A 101 11.44 -10.94 14.00
C ARG A 101 11.92 -10.04 15.14
N CYS A 102 11.32 -8.85 15.32
CA CYS A 102 11.67 -7.93 16.40
C CYS A 102 11.33 -8.47 17.80
N MET A 103 10.37 -9.40 17.91
CA MET A 103 9.89 -9.89 19.22
C MET A 103 10.98 -10.62 20.01
N ARG A 104 11.78 -11.46 19.35
CA ARG A 104 12.79 -12.28 20.03
C ARG A 104 13.92 -11.42 20.61
N PRO A 105 14.60 -10.53 19.84
CA PRO A 105 15.60 -9.63 20.40
C PRO A 105 15.05 -8.79 21.54
N LEU A 106 13.83 -8.26 21.39
CA LEU A 106 13.21 -7.44 22.44
C LEU A 106 13.04 -8.22 23.73
N ARG A 107 12.49 -9.44 23.66
CA ARG A 107 12.32 -10.32 24.82
C ARG A 107 13.66 -10.64 25.50
N VAL A 108 14.69 -10.94 24.71
CA VAL A 108 16.03 -11.24 25.25
C VAL A 108 16.61 -10.01 25.94
N SER A 109 16.47 -8.83 25.33
CA SER A 109 16.96 -7.57 25.89
C SER A 109 16.24 -7.18 27.18
N ILE A 110 14.92 -7.37 27.26
CA ILE A 110 14.14 -7.16 28.49
C ILE A 110 14.62 -8.12 29.59
N ALA A 111 14.79 -9.41 29.27
CA ALA A 111 15.27 -10.40 30.24
C ALA A 111 16.69 -10.06 30.75
N ALA A 112 17.61 -9.71 29.84
CA ALA A 112 18.97 -9.34 30.20
C ALA A 112 19.02 -8.08 31.09
N LEU A 113 18.16 -7.10 30.83
CA LEU A 113 18.02 -5.91 31.68
C LEU A 113 17.61 -6.27 33.11
N HIS A 114 16.64 -7.19 33.26
CA HIS A 114 16.15 -7.63 34.56
C HIS A 114 17.18 -8.49 35.31
N GLU A 115 17.94 -9.32 34.62
CA GLU A 115 18.88 -10.26 35.23
C GLU A 115 20.23 -9.62 35.56
N PHE A 116 20.77 -8.81 34.65
CA PHE A 116 22.14 -8.31 34.71
C PHE A 116 22.25 -6.79 34.91
N GLY A 117 21.15 -6.05 34.76
CA GLY A 117 21.15 -4.59 34.81
C GLY A 117 21.60 -3.93 33.50
N ASP A 118 21.41 -2.61 33.41
CA ASP A 118 21.65 -1.79 32.22
C ASP A 118 23.13 -1.50 31.92
N GLU A 119 24.00 -1.62 32.92
CA GLU A 119 25.46 -1.47 32.75
C GLU A 119 26.15 -2.75 32.25
N SER A 120 25.43 -3.88 32.15
CA SER A 120 26.01 -5.16 31.75
C SER A 120 26.31 -5.24 30.24
N SER A 121 27.37 -5.98 29.90
CA SER A 121 27.74 -6.24 28.50
C SER A 121 26.70 -7.08 27.76
N GLU A 122 26.04 -7.98 28.48
CA GLU A 122 25.00 -8.88 28.04
C GLU A 122 23.75 -8.09 27.65
N TYR A 123 23.33 -7.15 28.49
CA TYR A 123 22.26 -6.23 28.16
C TYR A 123 22.64 -5.34 26.97
N ALA A 124 23.84 -4.76 26.94
CA ALA A 124 24.28 -3.91 25.84
C ALA A 124 24.25 -4.65 24.48
N ALA A 125 24.72 -5.90 24.45
CA ALA A 125 24.67 -6.74 23.24
C ALA A 125 23.21 -7.05 22.83
N ALA A 126 22.35 -7.41 23.78
CA ALA A 126 20.95 -7.70 23.51
C ALA A 126 20.19 -6.45 23.03
N LYS A 127 20.48 -5.28 23.62
CA LYS A 127 19.93 -3.99 23.22
C LYS A 127 20.36 -3.61 21.80
N SER A 128 21.63 -3.83 21.45
CA SER A 128 22.12 -3.60 20.08
C SER A 128 21.34 -4.44 19.06
N ALA A 129 21.10 -5.72 19.36
CA ALA A 129 20.34 -6.60 18.47
C ALA A 129 18.88 -6.13 18.25
N VAL A 130 18.27 -5.47 19.24
CA VAL A 130 16.96 -4.80 19.07
C VAL A 130 17.06 -3.62 18.13
N GLY A 131 18.18 -2.88 18.17
CA GLY A 131 18.45 -1.76 17.27
C GLY A 131 18.56 -2.22 15.82
N ASP A 132 19.34 -3.28 15.57
CA ASP A 132 19.58 -3.83 14.23
C ASP A 132 18.26 -4.24 13.55
N VAL A 133 17.42 -5.02 14.23
CA VAL A 133 16.10 -5.40 13.69
C VAL A 133 15.13 -4.21 13.58
N GLY A 134 15.27 -3.21 14.44
CA GLY A 134 14.52 -1.96 14.32
C GLY A 134 14.87 -1.16 13.06
N PHE A 135 16.15 -1.15 12.67
CA PHE A 135 16.58 -0.53 11.40
C PHE A 135 16.07 -1.29 10.18
N GLU A 136 16.07 -2.62 10.21
CA GLU A 136 15.44 -3.43 9.16
C GLU A 136 13.95 -3.09 9.03
N LEU A 137 13.23 -2.98 10.15
CA LEU A 137 11.80 -2.64 10.14
C LEU A 137 11.56 -1.30 9.45
N ILE A 138 12.39 -0.29 9.71
CA ILE A 138 12.29 1.03 9.06
C ILE A 138 12.44 0.93 7.54
N ALA A 139 13.32 0.05 7.05
CA ALA A 139 13.49 -0.19 5.63
C ALA A 139 12.24 -0.84 5.02
N GLU A 140 11.73 -1.91 5.64
CA GLU A 140 10.53 -2.62 5.18
C GLU A 140 9.28 -1.72 5.16
N VAL A 141 9.13 -0.82 6.13
CA VAL A 141 8.04 0.17 6.14
C VAL A 141 8.15 1.13 4.96
N LYS A 142 9.36 1.55 4.59
CA LYS A 142 9.58 2.41 3.41
C LYS A 142 9.26 1.65 2.14
N ASP A 143 9.74 0.41 2.00
CA ASP A 143 9.54 -0.41 0.80
C ASP A 143 8.06 -0.69 0.57
N PHE A 144 7.31 -1.02 1.62
CA PHE A 144 5.86 -1.14 1.52
C PHE A 144 5.20 0.19 1.13
N ALA A 145 5.56 1.30 1.79
CA ALA A 145 4.97 2.61 1.50
C ALA A 145 5.23 3.05 0.05
N GLU A 146 6.40 2.74 -0.50
CA GLU A 146 6.70 2.98 -1.92
C GLU A 146 5.88 2.10 -2.86
N ALA A 147 5.74 0.81 -2.56
CA ALA A 147 4.90 -0.10 -3.34
C ALA A 147 3.44 0.37 -3.35
N ALA A 148 2.91 0.75 -2.18
CA ALA A 148 1.58 1.30 -2.02
C ALA A 148 1.39 2.60 -2.81
N ARG A 149 2.36 3.52 -2.75
CA ARG A 149 2.33 4.77 -3.51
C ARG A 149 2.26 4.51 -5.02
N ARG A 150 3.13 3.63 -5.56
CA ARG A 150 3.13 3.28 -6.98
C ARG A 150 1.75 2.76 -7.44
N VAL A 151 1.11 1.91 -6.65
CA VAL A 151 -0.24 1.40 -6.96
C VAL A 151 -1.27 2.54 -7.01
N LEU A 152 -1.25 3.46 -6.05
CA LEU A 152 -2.21 4.56 -5.99
C LEU A 152 -1.98 5.63 -7.07
N ASP A 153 -0.74 5.78 -7.52
CA ASP A 153 -0.34 6.67 -8.62
C ASP A 153 -0.71 6.06 -9.99
N ASP A 154 -0.47 4.77 -10.20
CA ASP A 154 -0.86 4.04 -11.40
C ASP A 154 -2.40 4.02 -11.57
N ASP A 155 -3.14 3.83 -10.48
CA ASP A 155 -4.61 3.96 -10.42
C ASP A 155 -5.06 5.39 -10.79
N GLY A 156 -4.21 6.40 -10.60
CA GLY A 156 -4.45 7.80 -10.97
C GLY A 156 -4.09 8.13 -12.42
N ALA A 157 -2.98 7.58 -12.93
CA ALA A 157 -2.54 7.78 -14.32
C ALA A 157 -3.52 7.16 -15.33
N GLY A 158 -4.07 5.98 -15.02
CA GLY A 158 -5.13 5.37 -15.82
C GLY A 158 -6.43 6.21 -15.90
N GLN A 159 -6.66 7.14 -14.97
CA GLN A 159 -7.80 8.06 -15.00
C GLN A 159 -7.59 9.24 -15.95
N ALA A 160 -6.37 9.79 -16.03
CA ALA A 160 -6.07 10.91 -16.91
C ALA A 160 -6.30 10.52 -18.38
N ASP A 161 -5.78 9.36 -18.81
CA ASP A 161 -5.94 8.85 -20.17
C ASP A 161 -7.40 8.51 -20.53
N ALA A 162 -8.18 7.98 -19.58
CA ALA A 162 -9.59 7.71 -19.79
C ALA A 162 -10.43 9.00 -19.96
N SER A 163 -10.10 10.05 -19.21
CA SER A 163 -10.80 11.34 -19.29
C SER A 163 -10.49 12.11 -20.58
N VAL A 164 -9.23 12.08 -21.03
CA VAL A 164 -8.81 12.71 -22.29
C VAL A 164 -9.40 11.98 -23.49
N GLY A 165 -9.40 10.64 -23.48
CA GLY A 165 -10.05 9.85 -24.53
C GLY A 165 -11.56 10.09 -24.64
N ALA A 166 -12.26 10.30 -23.53
CA ALA A 166 -13.67 10.66 -23.52
C ALA A 166 -13.94 12.05 -24.10
N GLN A 167 -13.16 13.07 -23.70
CA GLN A 167 -13.31 14.44 -24.22
C GLN A 167 -13.01 14.55 -25.72
N VAL A 168 -12.03 13.80 -26.23
CA VAL A 168 -11.71 13.75 -27.66
C VAL A 168 -12.83 13.07 -28.47
N ALA A 169 -13.48 12.04 -27.92
CA ALA A 169 -14.63 11.39 -28.56
C ALA A 169 -15.88 12.28 -28.58
N THR A 170 -16.12 13.07 -27.52
CA THR A 170 -17.24 14.01 -27.46
C THR A 170 -17.06 15.16 -28.46
N THR A 171 -15.85 15.73 -28.54
CA THR A 171 -15.55 16.82 -29.49
C THR A 171 -15.59 16.37 -30.96
N ALA A 172 -15.13 15.14 -31.26
CA ALA A 172 -15.21 14.59 -32.62
C ALA A 172 -16.64 14.30 -33.08
N THR A 173 -17.55 13.93 -32.15
CA THR A 173 -18.97 13.71 -32.46
C THR A 173 -19.68 15.04 -32.75
N VAL A 174 -19.45 16.06 -31.92
CA VAL A 174 -20.04 17.41 -32.12
C VAL A 174 -19.54 18.06 -33.41
N ALA A 175 -18.27 17.88 -33.78
CA ALA A 175 -17.74 18.41 -35.03
C ALA A 175 -18.31 17.72 -36.29
N ARG A 176 -18.76 16.46 -36.19
CA ARG A 176 -19.38 15.75 -37.32
C ARG A 176 -20.84 16.13 -37.51
N ASP A 177 -21.59 16.34 -36.44
CA ASP A 177 -23.00 16.76 -36.53
C ASP A 177 -23.12 18.22 -37.01
N ALA A 178 -22.18 19.09 -36.66
CA ALA A 178 -22.15 20.48 -37.15
C ALA A 178 -21.88 20.61 -38.66
N VAL A 179 -21.20 19.63 -39.28
CA VAL A 179 -20.90 19.64 -40.73
C VAL A 179 -22.05 19.04 -41.56
N ALA A 180 -22.93 18.24 -40.95
CA ALA A 180 -24.07 17.64 -41.63
C ALA A 180 -25.29 18.57 -41.74
N ASP A 181 -25.34 19.66 -40.98
CA ASP A 181 -26.47 20.61 -40.95
C ASP A 181 -26.21 21.89 -41.78
N SER A 182 -25.14 21.90 -42.60
CA SER A 182 -24.71 23.05 -43.42
C SER A 182 -24.66 22.79 -44.93
N GLY A 183 -25.28 21.71 -45.44
CA GLY A 183 -25.21 21.30 -46.85
C GLY A 183 -26.54 20.88 -47.44
#